data_AF-A0A3M1NRW5-F1
#
_entry.id   AF-A0A3M1NRW5-F1
#
_cell.length_a   1.000
_cell.length_b   1.000
_cell.length_c   1.000
_cell.angle_alpha   90.00
_cell.angle_beta   90.00
_cell.angle_gamma   90.00
#
_symmetry.space_group_name_H-M   'P 1'
#
loop_
_entity.id
_entity.type
_entity.pdbx_description
1 polymer ?
#
loop_
_entity_poly.entity_id
_entity_poly.type
_entity_poly.pdbx_seq_one_letter_code
_entity_poly.pdbx_strand_id
1 'polypeptide(L)' 'MEKQSKIYIAGHRGLVGSAIYRRLQQEGFTNIITRTSSELDLR' A
#
# COMPACT_ATOMS: atom_id res chain seq x y z
N MET A 1 -14.32 -1.37 -5.58
CA MET A 1 -13.55 -2.23 -4.65
C MET A 1 -14.23 -2.19 -3.30
N GLU A 2 -14.28 -3.31 -2.58
CA GLU A 2 -14.77 -3.29 -1.21
C GLU A 2 -13.73 -2.62 -0.30
N LYS A 3 -14.16 -1.75 0.61
CA LYS A 3 -13.24 -1.00 1.49
C LYS A 3 -12.43 -1.90 2.44
N GLN A 4 -12.85 -3.15 2.60
CA GLN A 4 -12.18 -4.18 3.39
C GLN A 4 -11.28 -5.11 2.55
N SER A 5 -11.24 -4.93 1.23
CA SER A 5 -10.37 -5.71 0.36
C SER A 5 -8.91 -5.56 0.81
N LYS A 6 -8.18 -6.68 0.83
CA LYS A 6 -6.77 -6.73 1.19
C LYS A 6 -5.95 -6.15 0.03
N ILE A 7 -5.29 -5.02 0.26
CA ILE A 7 -4.51 -4.31 -0.77
C ILE A 7 -3.04 -4.36 -0.38
N TYR A 8 -2.18 -4.89 -1.27
CA TYR A 8 -0.73 -4.86 -1.07
C TYR A 8 -0.09 -3.78 -1.95
N ILE A 9 0.73 -2.91 -1.35
CA ILE A 9 1.46 -1.85 -2.05
C ILE A 9 2.95 -2.08 -1.91
N ALA A 10 3.56 -2.63 -2.96
CA ALA A 10 5.02 -2.66 -3.09
C ALA A 10 5.57 -1.25 -3.36
N GLY A 11 6.76 -0.96 -2.85
CA GLY A 11 7.40 0.35 -3.08
C GLY A 11 6.65 1.54 -2.47
N HIS A 12 5.86 1.32 -1.41
CA HIS A 12 5.01 2.35 -0.77
C HIS A 12 5.77 3.60 -0.27
N ARG A 13 7.10 3.55 -0.14
CA ARG A 13 7.95 4.69 0.25
C ARG A 13 8.40 5.56 -0.94
N GLY A 14 8.17 5.10 -2.17
CA GLY A 14 8.50 5.86 -3.38
C GLY A 14 7.49 7.00 -3.64
N LEU A 15 7.80 7.82 -4.65
CA LEU A 15 6.97 8.97 -5.05
C LEU A 15 5.51 8.54 -5.34
N VAL A 16 5.34 7.52 -6.17
CA VAL A 16 4.02 7.01 -6.58
C VAL A 16 3.38 6.17 -5.47
N GLY A 17 4.11 5.22 -4.90
CA GLY A 17 3.59 4.33 -3.86
C GLY A 17 3.07 5.08 -2.63
N SER A 18 3.75 6.16 -2.24
CA SER A 18 3.32 6.98 -1.11
C SER A 18 2.05 7.79 -1.41
N ALA A 19 1.88 8.26 -2.65
CA ALA A 19 0.68 8.97 -3.08
C ALA A 19 -0.54 8.04 -3.10
N ILE A 20 -0.37 6.82 -3.62
CA ILE A 20 -1.42 5.80 -3.64
C ILE A 20 -1.81 5.41 -2.21
N TYR A 21 -0.84 5.17 -1.33
CA TYR A 21 -1.11 4.85 0.08
C TYR A 21 -1.94 5.94 0.77
N ARG A 22 -1.54 7.22 0.63
CA ARG A 22 -2.29 8.35 1.19
C ARG A 22 -3.71 8.44 0.63
N ARG A 23 -3.88 8.25 -0.68
CA ARG A 23 -5.19 8.30 -1.33
C ARG A 23 -6.12 7.20 -0.83
N LEU A 24 -5.63 5.97 -0.74
CA LEU A 24 -6.42 4.83 -0.25
C LEU A 24 -6.80 4.99 1.22
N GLN A 25 -5.91 5.52 2.06
CA GLN A 25 -6.28 5.86 3.44
C GLN A 25 -7.39 6.93 3.49
N GLN A 26 -7.31 7.97 2.65
CA GLN A 26 -8.34 9.01 2.56
C GLN A 26 -9.69 8.49 2.05
N GLU A 27 -9.70 7.50 1.15
CA GLU A 27 -10.93 6.85 0.66
C GLU A 27 -11.56 5.88 1.69
N GLY A 28 -10.86 5.62 2.79
CA GLY A 28 -11.33 4.79 3.91
C GLY A 28 -11.01 3.30 3.76
N PHE A 29 -9.96 2.96 3.00
CA PHE A 29 -9.44 1.59 2.98
C PHE A 29 -8.64 1.32 4.25
N THR A 30 -8.99 0.23 4.94
CA THR A 30 -8.40 -0.12 6.24
C THR A 30 -7.43 -1.30 6.16
N ASN A 31 -7.55 -2.14 5.13
CA ASN A 31 -6.78 -3.38 4.98
C ASN A 31 -5.64 -3.22 3.95
N ILE A 32 -4.78 -2.21 4.19
CA ILE A 32 -3.63 -1.92 3.33
C ILE A 32 -2.37 -2.51 3.96
N ILE A 33 -1.68 -3.36 3.20
CA ILE A 33 -0.44 -4.00 3.59
C ILE A 33 0.70 -3.38 2.82
N THR A 34 1.73 -2.98 3.55
CA THR A 34 2.96 -2.45 2.97
C THR A 34 4.15 -3.22 3.53
N ARG A 35 5.15 -3.42 2.67
CA ARG A 35 6.47 -3.94 3.06
C ARG A 35 7.55 -3.11 2.39
N THR A 36 8.66 -2.96 3.09
CA THR A 36 9.90 -2.42 2.56
C THR A 36 10.63 -3.49 1.76
N SER A 37 11.51 -3.10 0.85
CA SER A 37 12.34 -4.03 0.08
C SER A 37 13.26 -4.88 0.97
N SER A 38 13.60 -4.40 2.17
CA SER A 38 14.35 -5.16 3.17
C SER A 38 13.50 -6.20 3.92
N GLU A 39 12.19 -5.98 4.03
CA GLU A 39 11.27 -6.92 4.69
C GLU A 39 10.74 -8.00 3.74
N LEU A 40 10.85 -7.78 2.43
CA LEU A 40 10.39 -8.70 1.41
C LEU A 40 11.24 -8.52 0.15
N ASP A 41 12.16 -9.46 -0.08
CA ASP A 41 12.87 -9.56 -1.35
C ASP A 41 11.88 -10.13 -2.38
N LEU A 42 11.44 -9.29 -3.31
CA LEU A 42 10.46 -9.61 -4.37
C LEU A 42 11.14 -9.94 -5.71
N ARG A 43 12.43 -10.30 -5.68
CA ARG A 43 13.19 -10.71 -6.87
C ARG A 43 12.63 -11.96 -7.53
#